data_AF-A0A3L6PFW3-F1
#
_entry.id   AF-A0A3L6PFW3-F1
#
_cell.length_a   1.000
_cell.length_b   1.000
_cell.length_c   1.000
_cell.angle_alpha   90.00
_cell.angle_beta   90.00
_cell.angle_gamma   90.00
#
_symmetry.space_group_name_H-M   'P 1'
#
loop_
_entity.id
_entity.type
_entity.pdbx_description
1 polymer ?
#
loop_
_entity_poly.entity_id
_entity_poly.type
_entity_poly.pdbx_seq_one_letter_code
_entity_poly.pdbx_strand_id
1 'polypeptide(L)'
;MTAPADPDNDVGGDLDGFSAFFNGLQGISWPATFKPIGINKFDGDSDPRTWLRTYSIALWAANGNNDIMAAYFPVMMSRQALN
;
A
#
# COMPACT_ATOMS: atom_id res chain seq x y z
N MET A 1 -23.95 30.33 37.55
CA MET A 1 -24.09 30.86 36.17
C MET A 1 -22.74 31.48 35.84
N THR A 2 -21.84 30.76 35.18
CA THR A 2 -21.78 30.57 33.72
C THR A 2 -20.98 29.30 33.39
N ALA A 3 -21.57 28.36 32.64
CA ALA A 3 -20.84 27.57 31.64
C ALA A 3 -20.73 28.45 30.36
N PRO A 4 -19.82 28.25 29.38
CA PRO A 4 -19.15 26.99 28.99
C PRO A 4 -17.69 27.15 28.47
N ALA A 5 -17.03 26.03 28.20
CA ALA A 5 -16.26 25.81 26.96
C ALA A 5 -15.75 24.37 27.00
N ASP A 6 -16.59 23.49 26.48
CA ASP A 6 -16.13 22.25 25.88
C ASP A 6 -15.61 22.62 24.48
N PRO A 7 -14.35 22.30 24.16
CA PRO A 7 -14.04 21.91 22.80
C PRO A 7 -13.49 20.49 22.80
N ASP A 8 -14.40 19.52 22.67
CA ASP A 8 -14.45 18.59 21.56
C ASP A 8 -13.71 19.18 20.36
N ASN A 9 -12.39 18.96 20.28
CA ASN A 9 -11.54 19.09 19.10
C ASN A 9 -10.11 18.64 19.45
N ASP A 10 -9.97 17.47 20.06
CA ASP A 10 -8.84 16.63 19.69
C ASP A 10 -9.40 15.43 18.95
N VAL A 11 -9.95 15.71 17.76
CA VAL A 11 -9.90 14.77 16.64
C VAL A 11 -8.43 14.71 16.24
N GLY A 12 -7.58 14.22 17.15
CA GLY A 12 -6.31 13.60 16.85
C GLY A 12 -6.70 12.33 16.14
N GLY A 13 -6.98 12.52 14.84
CA GLY A 13 -7.72 11.60 14.01
C GLY A 13 -7.25 10.19 14.27
N ASP A 14 -8.25 9.36 14.52
CA ASP A 14 -8.23 7.92 14.34
C ASP A 14 -7.48 7.56 13.05
N LEU A 15 -6.15 7.52 13.12
CA LEU A 15 -5.26 6.93 12.13
C LEU A 15 -5.18 5.40 12.36
N ASP A 16 -5.98 4.89 13.30
CA ASP A 16 -5.92 3.50 13.76
C ASP A 16 -6.87 2.58 12.99
N GLY A 17 -7.32 3.01 11.81
CA GLY A 17 -7.87 2.09 10.82
C GLY A 17 -6.79 1.23 10.13
N PHE A 18 -5.53 1.69 10.04
CA PHE A 18 -4.48 1.04 9.24
C PHE A 18 -3.07 1.09 9.84
N SER A 19 -2.92 1.30 11.16
CA SER A 19 -1.60 1.36 11.82
C SER A 19 -0.72 0.12 11.55
N ALA A 20 -1.34 -1.06 11.42
CA ALA A 20 -0.67 -2.31 11.06
C ALA A 20 0.03 -2.27 9.69
N PHE A 21 -0.52 -1.53 8.72
CA PHE A 21 0.12 -1.32 7.41
C PHE A 21 1.07 -0.13 7.44
N PHE A 22 0.73 0.93 8.19
CA PHE A 22 1.47 2.19 8.11
C PHE A 22 2.85 2.10 8.76
N ASN A 23 3.00 1.51 9.95
CA ASN A 23 4.29 1.51 10.64
C ASN A 23 5.34 0.61 9.95
N GLY A 24 4.91 -0.52 9.36
CA GLY A 24 5.79 -1.42 8.61
C GLY A 24 6.16 -0.90 7.21
N LEU A 25 5.25 -0.16 6.57
CA LEU A 25 5.46 0.33 5.20
C LEU A 25 6.11 1.73 5.15
N GLN A 26 5.88 2.59 6.14
CA GLN A 26 6.38 3.97 6.15
C GLN A 26 7.92 4.04 6.37
N GLY A 27 8.51 2.99 6.95
CA GLY A 27 9.97 2.85 7.12
C GLY A 27 10.69 2.14 5.96
N ILE A 28 9.99 1.79 4.87
CA ILE A 28 10.60 1.03 3.78
C ILE A 28 11.64 1.90 3.05
N SER A 29 12.91 1.54 3.24
CA SER A 29 14.00 2.02 2.40
C SER A 29 13.92 1.31 1.06
N TRP A 30 13.35 1.99 0.06
CA TRP A 30 13.32 1.47 -1.31
C TRP A 30 14.74 1.24 -1.84
N PRO A 31 15.02 0.09 -2.48
CA PRO A 31 16.30 -0.12 -3.14
C PRO A 31 16.51 0.93 -4.23
N ALA A 32 17.70 1.54 -4.30
CA ALA A 32 18.01 2.59 -5.30
C ALA A 32 17.83 2.12 -6.77
N THR A 33 17.86 0.81 -7.00
CA THR A 33 17.69 0.16 -8.30
C THR A 33 16.32 -0.51 -8.47
N PHE A 34 15.36 -0.28 -7.57
CA PHE A 34 14.05 -0.91 -7.62
C PHE A 34 13.23 -0.43 -8.84
N LYS A 35 13.20 -1.27 -9.87
CA LYS A 35 12.40 -1.09 -11.08
C LYS A 35 11.83 -2.44 -11.51
N PRO A 36 10.61 -2.80 -11.09
CA PRO A 36 9.93 -3.98 -11.61
C PRO A 36 9.60 -3.74 -13.09
N ILE A 37 10.30 -4.44 -13.98
CA ILE A 37 10.09 -4.37 -15.43
C ILE A 37 9.16 -5.53 -15.83
N GLY A 38 8.16 -5.25 -16.69
CA GLY A 38 7.34 -6.29 -17.31
C GLY A 38 6.09 -6.72 -16.52
N ILE A 39 5.70 -6.00 -15.46
CA ILE A 39 4.40 -6.17 -14.81
C ILE A 39 3.45 -5.08 -15.29
N ASN A 40 2.28 -5.48 -15.79
CA ASN A 40 1.16 -4.58 -16.01
C ASN A 40 0.36 -4.41 -14.72
N LYS A 41 -0.29 -3.26 -14.55
CA LYS A 41 -1.24 -3.06 -13.45
C LYS A 41 -2.37 -4.09 -13.52
N PHE A 42 -2.86 -4.51 -12.36
CA PHE A 42 -4.03 -5.37 -12.27
C PHE A 42 -5.27 -4.59 -12.69
N ASP A 43 -5.96 -5.05 -13.73
CA ASP A 43 -7.16 -4.42 -14.29
C ASP A 43 -8.46 -4.93 -13.66
N GLY A 44 -8.43 -6.06 -12.96
CA GLY A 44 -9.60 -6.73 -12.40
C GLY A 44 -10.14 -7.86 -13.29
N ASP A 45 -9.82 -7.83 -14.58
CA ASP A 45 -10.25 -8.84 -15.56
C ASP A 45 -9.21 -9.95 -15.74
N SER A 46 -7.92 -9.63 -15.54
CA SER A 46 -6.83 -10.60 -15.58
C SER A 46 -6.98 -11.69 -14.51
N ASP A 47 -6.55 -12.92 -14.80
CA ASP A 47 -6.54 -14.00 -13.80
C ASP A 47 -5.70 -13.57 -12.56
N PRO A 48 -6.30 -13.44 -11.36
CA PRO A 48 -5.62 -12.91 -10.19
C PRO A 48 -4.41 -13.75 -9.78
N ARG A 49 -4.48 -15.08 -9.97
CA ARG A 49 -3.39 -15.99 -9.62
C ARG A 49 -2.18 -15.80 -10.54
N THR A 50 -2.41 -15.69 -11.84
CA THR A 50 -1.38 -15.46 -12.84
C THR A 50 -0.74 -14.09 -12.63
N TRP A 51 -1.56 -13.07 -12.39
CA TRP A 51 -1.09 -11.73 -12.13
C TRP A 51 -0.22 -11.66 -10.88
N LEU A 52 -0.68 -12.21 -9.74
CA LEU A 52 0.09 -12.27 -8.50
C LEU A 52 1.41 -13.02 -8.66
N ARG A 53 1.43 -14.09 -9.46
CA ARG A 53 2.67 -14.83 -9.72
C ARG A 53 3.69 -13.98 -10.47
N THR A 54 3.27 -13.29 -11.52
CA THR A 54 4.13 -12.39 -12.29
C THR A 54 4.58 -11.21 -11.43
N TYR A 55 3.67 -10.66 -10.61
CA TYR A 55 3.95 -9.61 -9.64
C TYR A 55 5.09 -10.00 -8.69
N SER A 56 4.95 -11.13 -7.99
CA SER A 56 5.96 -11.58 -7.03
C SER A 56 7.30 -11.84 -7.70
N ILE A 57 7.32 -12.45 -8.90
CA ILE A 57 8.57 -12.77 -9.61
C ILE A 57 9.32 -11.49 -10.00
N ALA A 58 8.65 -10.51 -10.59
CA ALA A 58 9.37 -9.29 -11.02
C ALA A 58 9.75 -8.40 -9.84
N LEU A 59 9.02 -8.45 -8.71
CA LEU A 59 9.48 -7.81 -7.48
C LEU A 59 10.69 -8.50 -6.87
N TRP A 60 10.73 -9.84 -6.82
CA TRP A 60 11.94 -10.58 -6.42
C TRP A 60 13.13 -10.25 -7.33
N ALA A 61 12.93 -10.19 -8.64
CA ALA A 61 13.98 -9.83 -9.61
C ALA A 61 14.49 -8.39 -9.43
N ALA A 62 13.63 -7.49 -8.93
CA ALA A 62 13.99 -6.11 -8.59
C ALA A 62 14.60 -5.96 -7.19
N ASN A 63 14.99 -7.06 -6.54
CA ASN A 63 15.49 -7.10 -5.15
C ASN A 63 14.44 -6.64 -4.12
N GLY A 64 13.16 -6.91 -4.41
CA GLY A 64 12.04 -6.71 -3.49
C GLY A 64 11.91 -7.84 -2.47
N ASN A 65 11.47 -7.49 -1.27
CA ASN A 65 11.09 -8.42 -0.21
C ASN A 65 9.56 -8.36 0.01
N ASN A 66 9.05 -9.11 1.00
CA ASN A 66 7.63 -9.14 1.29
C ASN A 66 7.06 -7.76 1.68
N ASP A 67 7.84 -6.92 2.37
CA ASP A 67 7.42 -5.57 2.75
C ASP A 67 7.28 -4.66 1.54
N ILE A 68 8.25 -4.72 0.61
CA ILE A 68 8.21 -4.02 -0.68
C ILE A 68 7.04 -4.53 -1.53
N MET A 69 6.75 -5.84 -1.49
CA MET A 69 5.58 -6.41 -2.15
C MET A 69 4.27 -5.88 -1.56
N ALA A 70 4.15 -5.75 -0.25
CA ALA A 70 2.96 -5.16 0.36
C ALA A 70 2.85 -3.66 0.05
N ALA A 71 3.96 -2.92 0.10
CA ALA A 71 4.03 -1.49 -0.17
C ALA A 71 3.62 -1.13 -1.61
N TYR A 72 4.06 -1.94 -2.56
CA TYR A 72 3.92 -1.65 -3.98
C TYR A 72 2.61 -2.19 -4.58
N PHE A 73 1.91 -3.05 -3.84
CA PHE A 73 0.68 -3.67 -4.30
C PHE A 73 -0.42 -2.66 -4.67
N PRO A 74 -0.71 -1.61 -3.86
CA PRO A 74 -1.69 -0.59 -4.23
C PRO A 74 -1.30 0.21 -5.48
N VAL A 75 0.01 0.41 -5.72
CA VAL A 75 0.53 1.13 -6.90
C VAL A 75 0.25 0.35 -8.18
N MET A 76 0.25 -0.98 -8.07
CA MET A 76 0.02 -1.91 -9.16
C MET A 76 -1.47 -2.24 -9.38
N MET A 77 -2.39 -1.64 -8.63
CA MET A 77 -3.82 -1.70 -8.91
C MET A 77 -4.23 -0.65 -9.94
N SER A 78 -5.06 -1.04 -10.90
CA SER A 78 -5.73 -0.10 -11.79
C SER A 78 -6.89 0.57 -11.07
N ARG A 79 -7.26 1.78 -11.52
CA ARG A 79 -8.37 2.55 -10.94
C ARG A 79 -9.72 1.78 -10.95
N GLN A 80 -9.89 0.86 -11.90
CA GLN A 80 -11.08 0.02 -12.04
C GLN A 80 -11.12 -1.12 -11.02
N ALA A 81 -9.96 -1.59 -10.55
CA ALA A 81 -9.84 -2.65 -9.56
C ALA A 81 -9.93 -2.14 -8.10
N LEU A 82 -9.93 -0.82 -7.90
CA LEU A 82 -9.96 -0.18 -6.58
C LEU A 82 -11.39 0.20 -6.13
N ASN A 83 -12.41 -0.14 -6.92
CA ASN A 83 -13.80 0.33 -6.80
C ASN A 83 -14.74 -0.73 -6.26
#